data_AF-A0A1G1Z6E1-F1
#
_entry.id   AF-A0A1G1Z6E1-F1
#
_cell.length_a   1.000
_cell.length_b   1.000
_cell.length_c   1.000
_cell.angle_alpha   90.00
_cell.angle_beta   90.00
_cell.angle_gamma   90.00
#
_symmetry.space_group_name_H-M   'P 1'
#
loop_
_entity.id
_entity.type
_entity.pdbx_description
1 polymer ?
#
loop_
_entity_poly.entity_id
_entity_poly.type
_entity_poly.pdbx_seq_one_letter_code
_entity_poly.pdbx_strand_id
1 'polypeptide(L)'
;MKIFVALILVIVLAAVLYQVYALVIKRQALNGELFELSARLDSLYEDERKLEKDVDYYKDPRNLEKELRARTNYKAPEEQFIIVLPPATQ
;
A
#
# COMPACT_ATOMS: atom_id res chain seq x y z
N MET A 1 -42.45 -27.72 -37.17
CA MET A 1 -42.19 -26.26 -37.12
C MET A 1 -42.11 -25.72 -35.69
N LYS A 2 -43.13 -25.92 -34.82
CA LYS A 2 -43.13 -25.39 -33.44
C LYS A 2 -41.94 -25.84 -32.57
N ILE A 3 -41.53 -27.10 -32.67
CA ILE A 3 -40.37 -27.66 -31.93
C ILE A 3 -39.04 -27.06 -32.41
N PHE A 4 -38.89 -26.83 -33.72
CA PHE A 4 -37.71 -26.18 -34.30
C PHE A 4 -37.58 -24.73 -33.82
N VAL A 5 -38.68 -23.98 -33.80
CA VAL A 5 -38.71 -22.61 -33.27
C VAL A 5 -38.36 -22.59 -31.78
N ALA A 6 -38.90 -23.53 -30.99
CA ALA A 6 -38.58 -23.65 -29.57
C ALA A 6 -37.09 -23.96 -29.34
N LEU A 7 -36.49 -24.86 -30.13
CA LEU A 7 -35.05 -25.17 -30.05
C LEU A 7 -34.18 -23.94 -30.35
N ILE A 8 -34.50 -23.19 -31.41
CA ILE A 8 -33.78 -21.95 -31.74
C ILE A 8 -33.88 -20.96 -30.59
N LEU A 9 -35.07 -20.81 -30.00
CA LEU A 9 -35.30 -19.88 -28.90
C LEU A 9 -34.49 -20.25 -27.65
N VAL A 10 -34.38 -21.54 -27.34
CA VAL A 10 -33.52 -22.04 -26.25
C VAL A 10 -32.04 -21.74 -26.50
N ILE A 11 -31.56 -21.94 -27.74
CA ILE A 11 -30.17 -21.66 -28.11
C ILE A 11 -29.87 -20.16 -27.98
N VAL A 12 -30.77 -19.30 -28.46
CA VAL A 12 -30.64 -17.84 -28.33
C VAL A 12 -30.63 -17.45 -26.85
N LEU A 13 -31.52 -18.01 -26.05
CA LEU A 13 -31.59 -17.72 -24.61
C LEU A 13 -30.28 -18.12 -23.90
N ALA A 14 -29.76 -19.31 -24.20
CA ALA A 14 -28.50 -19.80 -23.65
C ALA A 14 -27.31 -18.90 -24.05
N ALA A 15 -27.27 -18.44 -25.31
CA ALA A 15 -26.24 -17.54 -25.79
C ALA A 15 -26.29 -16.18 -25.08
N VAL A 16 -27.48 -15.62 -24.86
CA VAL A 16 -27.66 -14.37 -24.11
C VAL A 16 -27.21 -14.54 -22.66
N LEU A 17 -27.61 -15.61 -21.99
CA LEU A 17 -27.20 -15.90 -20.62
C LEU A 17 -25.68 -16.03 -20.51
N TYR A 18 -25.04 -16.71 -21.45
CA TYR A 18 -23.59 -16.82 -21.49
C TYR A 18 -22.90 -15.47 -21.66
N GLN A 19 -23.38 -14.60 -22.56
CA GLN A 19 -22.81 -13.28 -22.76
C GLN A 19 -22.95 -12.39 -21.51
N VAL A 20 -24.11 -12.43 -20.86
CA VAL A 20 -24.33 -11.70 -19.60
C VAL A 20 -23.37 -12.20 -18.51
N TYR A 21 -23.24 -13.52 -18.36
CA TYR A 21 -22.33 -14.10 -17.38
C TYR A 21 -20.87 -13.70 -17.64
N ALA A 22 -20.41 -13.78 -18.89
CA ALA A 22 -19.07 -13.37 -19.27
C ALA A 22 -18.82 -11.87 -19.03
N LEU A 23 -19.82 -11.03 -19.26
CA LEU A 23 -19.73 -9.59 -19.00
C LEU A 23 -19.63 -9.29 -17.49
N VAL A 24 -20.37 -10.01 -16.65
CA VAL A 24 -20.30 -9.85 -15.20
C VAL A 24 -18.91 -10.22 -14.67
N ILE A 25 -18.34 -11.35 -15.12
CA ILE A 25 -16.99 -11.76 -14.72
C ILE A 25 -15.95 -10.71 -15.15
N LYS A 26 -16.02 -10.23 -16.40
CA LYS A 26 -15.09 -9.20 -16.89
C LYS A 26 -15.19 -7.92 -16.06
N ARG A 27 -16.40 -7.46 -15.75
CA ARG A 27 -16.60 -6.28 -14.88
C ARG A 27 -15.98 -6.49 -13.50
N GLN A 28 -16.14 -7.67 -12.93
CA GLN A 28 -15.62 -7.98 -11.59
C GLN A 28 -14.08 -7.99 -11.59
N ALA A 29 -13.47 -8.57 -12.62
CA ALA A 29 -12.01 -8.55 -12.81
C ALA A 29 -11.48 -7.11 -12.99
N LEU A 30 -12.10 -6.31 -13.86
CA LEU A 30 -11.73 -4.91 -14.07
C LEU A 30 -11.85 -4.08 -12.78
N ASN A 31 -12.91 -4.29 -11.99
CA ASN A 31 -13.07 -3.60 -10.72
C ASN A 31 -11.98 -4.00 -9.70
N GLY A 32 -11.55 -5.27 -9.72
CA GLY A 32 -10.43 -5.73 -8.90
C GLY A 32 -9.12 -5.05 -9.29
N GLU A 33 -8.81 -5.00 -10.59
CA GLU A 33 -7.62 -4.30 -11.10
C GLU A 33 -7.65 -2.79 -10.78
N LEU A 34 -8.79 -2.14 -10.92
CA LEU A 34 -8.95 -0.72 -10.56
C LEU A 34 -8.77 -0.49 -9.06
N PHE A 35 -9.27 -1.39 -8.22
CA PHE A 35 -9.08 -1.30 -6.77
C PHE A 35 -7.61 -1.45 -6.40
N GLU A 36 -6.91 -2.43 -6.96
CA GLU A 36 -5.47 -2.60 -6.74
C GLU A 36 -4.66 -1.40 -7.24
N LEU A 37 -5.01 -0.86 -8.41
CA LEU A 37 -4.34 0.30 -8.96
C LEU A 37 -4.55 1.55 -8.09
N SER A 38 -5.78 1.76 -7.60
CA SER A 38 -6.09 2.86 -6.67
C SER A 38 -5.31 2.71 -5.37
N ALA A 39 -5.28 1.51 -4.79
CA ALA A 39 -4.53 1.25 -3.56
C ALA A 39 -3.02 1.51 -3.73
N ARG A 40 -2.46 1.15 -4.89
CA ARG A 40 -1.05 1.47 -5.22
C ARG A 40 -0.83 2.96 -5.34
N LEU A 41 -1.72 3.69 -6.01
CA LEU A 41 -1.62 5.15 -6.12
C LEU A 41 -1.70 5.82 -4.75
N ASP A 42 -2.63 5.40 -3.89
CA ASP A 42 -2.76 5.93 -2.53
C ASP A 42 -1.49 5.69 -1.72
N SER A 43 -0.89 4.49 -1.80
CA SER A 43 0.39 4.20 -1.14
C SER A 43 1.54 5.07 -1.65
N LEU A 44 1.61 5.33 -2.96
CA LEU A 44 2.61 6.21 -3.54
C LEU A 44 2.46 7.66 -3.07
N TYR A 45 1.22 8.16 -2.94
CA TYR A 45 0.97 9.50 -2.39
C TYR A 45 1.30 9.59 -0.90
N GLU A 46 1.13 8.51 -0.14
CA GLU A 46 1.60 8.46 1.25
C GLU A 46 3.12 8.47 1.35
N ASP A 47 3.80 7.68 0.52
CA ASP A 47 5.26 7.63 0.45
C ASP A 47 5.86 8.96 0.02
N GLU A 48 5.28 9.61 -0.99
CA GLU A 48 5.68 10.96 -1.44
C GLU A 48 5.58 11.96 -0.29
N ARG A 49 4.43 12.03 0.39
CA ARG A 49 4.23 12.95 1.52
C ARG A 49 5.18 12.67 2.68
N LYS A 50 5.51 11.40 2.92
CA LYS A 50 6.49 11.02 3.94
C LYS A 50 7.90 11.46 3.53
N LEU A 51 8.28 11.22 2.29
CA LEU A 51 9.58 11.60 1.77
C LEU A 51 9.77 13.11 1.77
N GLU A 52 8.74 13.88 1.41
CA GLU A 52 8.75 15.35 1.47
C GLU A 52 8.97 15.84 2.91
N LYS A 53 8.27 15.26 3.88
CA LYS A 53 8.49 15.55 5.32
C LYS A 53 9.89 15.21 5.78
N ASP A 54 10.42 14.07 5.35
CA ASP A 54 11.78 13.64 5.69
C ASP A 54 12.80 14.64 5.10
N VAL A 55 12.64 15.02 3.83
CA VAL A 55 13.49 16.02 3.17
C VAL A 55 13.47 17.34 3.93
N ASP A 56 12.28 17.84 4.28
CA ASP A 56 12.14 19.08 5.06
C ASP A 56 12.76 18.96 6.46
N TYR A 57 12.62 17.81 7.11
CA TYR A 57 13.23 17.55 8.41
C TYR A 57 14.77 17.56 8.33
N TYR A 58 15.34 16.86 7.34
CA TYR A 58 16.79 16.75 7.15
C TYR A 58 17.44 18.01 6.55
N LYS A 59 16.64 18.92 5.99
CA LYS A 59 17.11 20.22 5.52
C LYS A 59 17.68 21.08 6.66
N ASP A 60 17.22 20.90 7.89
CA ASP A 60 17.83 21.51 9.07
C ASP A 60 19.06 20.69 9.51
N PRO A 61 20.28 21.26 9.45
CA PRO A 61 21.50 20.54 9.82
C PRO A 61 21.50 20.03 11.28
N ARG A 62 20.74 20.66 12.18
CA ARG A 62 20.60 20.20 13.58
C ARG A 62 19.84 18.88 13.68
N ASN A 63 18.82 18.70 12.83
CA ASN A 63 18.04 17.47 12.77
C ASN A 63 18.85 16.34 12.11
N LEU A 64 19.65 16.68 11.10
CA LEU A 64 20.57 15.74 10.47
C LEU A 64 21.62 15.24 11.47
N GLU A 65 22.22 16.14 12.26
CA GLU A 65 23.17 15.77 13.31
C GLU A 65 22.51 14.87 14.37
N LYS A 66 21.28 15.19 14.79
CA LYS A 66 20.53 14.40 15.76
C LYS A 66 20.30 12.96 15.28
N GLU A 67 19.91 12.77 14.03
CA GLU A 67 19.72 11.43 13.44
C GLU A 67 21.05 10.69 13.25
N LEU A 68 22.12 11.37 12.85
CA LEU A 68 23.47 10.79 12.79
C LEU A 68 23.92 10.30 14.17
N ARG A 69 23.78 11.12 15.21
CA ARG A 69 24.15 10.77 16.59
C ARG A 69 23.30 9.63 17.13
N ALA A 70 22.01 9.57 16.81
CA ALA A 70 21.12 8.47 17.18
C ALA A 70 21.53 7.14 16.53
N ARG A 71 21.89 7.14 15.24
CA ARG A 71 22.25 5.91 14.48
C ARG A 71 23.65 5.39 14.79
N THR A 72 24.60 6.30 15.03
CA THR A 72 26.00 5.94 15.25
C THR A 72 26.38 5.90 16.74
N ASN A 73 25.43 6.22 17.62
CA ASN A 73 25.65 6.41 19.05
C ASN A 73 26.80 7.39 19.34
N TYR A 74 26.94 8.41 18.47
CA TYR A 74 28.08 9.31 18.47
C TYR A 74 27.96 10.34 19.60
N LYS A 75 28.96 10.30 20.49
CA LYS A 75 29.11 11.11 21.69
C LYS A 75 30.14 12.20 21.41
N ALA A 76 29.83 13.45 21.75
CA ALA A 76 30.83 14.51 21.65
C ALA A 76 31.98 14.21 22.65
N PRO A 77 33.24 14.54 22.34
CA PRO A 77 34.37 14.31 23.25
C PRO A 77 34.19 14.94 24.63
N GLU A 78 33.41 16.03 24.70
CA GLU A 78 33.13 16.83 25.90
C GLU A 78 31.95 16.28 26.75
N GLU A 79 31.23 15.25 26.29
CA GLU A 79 29.96 14.82 26.88
C GLU A 79 30.16 13.91 28.11
N GLN A 80 29.88 14.44 29.31
CA GLN A 80 29.96 13.67 30.55
C GLN A 80 28.86 12.59 30.61
N PHE A 81 29.26 11.32 30.70
CA PHE A 81 28.34 10.20 30.88
C PHE A 81 28.11 9.91 32.37
N ILE A 82 26.85 9.77 32.76
CA ILE A 82 26.47 9.24 34.07
C ILE A 82 26.12 7.76 33.86
N ILE A 83 26.92 6.86 34.44
CA ILE A 83 26.59 5.43 34.50
C ILE A 83 25.79 5.20 35.77
N VAL A 84 24.50 4.91 35.62
CA VAL A 84 23.62 4.54 36.74
C VAL A 84 23.68 3.02 36.91
N LEU A 85 24.41 2.55 37.93
CA LEU A 85 24.36 1.14 38.32
C LEU A 85 23.15 0.90 39.24
N PRO A 86 22.33 -0.14 38.98
CA PRO A 86 21.30 -0.55 39.92
C PRO A 86 21.95 -1.07 41.22
N PRO A 87 21.30 -0.86 42.38
CA PRO A 87 21.78 -1.43 43.63
C PRO A 87 21.85 -2.95 43.50
N ALA A 88 22.97 -3.54 43.94
CA ALA A 88 23.11 -4.99 43.97
C ALA A 88 22.00 -5.57 44.84
N THR A 89 21.09 -6.32 44.22
CA THR A 89 20.06 -7.08 44.93
C THR A 89 20.79 -8.10 45.82
N GLN A 90 20.85 -7.83 47.12
CA GLN A 90 21.28 -8.79 48.14
C GLN A 90 20.09 -9.64 48.56
#